data_AF-A0A966SMJ5-F1
#
_entry.id   AF-A0A966SMJ5-F1
#
_cell.length_a   1.000
_cell.length_b   1.000
_cell.length_c   1.000
_cell.angle_alpha   90.00
_cell.angle_beta   90.00
_cell.angle_gamma   90.00
#
_symmetry.space_group_name_H-M   'P 1'
#
loop_
_entity.id
_entity.type
_entity.pdbx_description
1 polymer ?
#
loop_
_entity_poly.entity_id
_entity_poly.type
_entity_poly.pdbx_seq_one_letter_code
_entity_poly.pdbx_strand_id
1 'polypeptide(L)'
;MDFLNKLAPKHGWLDLAVLTGLLLIVNGIFAPRDIGWTHLHPTPWLLLPILMGCRYGFGSGMAGAGVAILAVAFGFLQQAEVHSPNSAAQTRSVL
;
A
#
# COMPACT_ATOMS: atom_id res chain seq x y z
N MET A 1 31.29 19.54 -2.81
CA MET A 1 30.11 18.93 -3.48
C MET A 1 30.07 17.40 -3.33
N ASP A 2 31.18 16.74 -2.96
CA ASP A 2 31.25 15.27 -2.77
C ASP A 2 30.43 14.69 -1.61
N PHE A 3 30.13 15.49 -0.58
CA PHE A 3 29.42 14.99 0.61
C PHE A 3 27.96 14.59 0.29
N LEU A 4 27.33 15.29 -0.67
CA LEU A 4 25.95 15.02 -1.12
C LEU A 4 25.86 13.74 -1.97
N ASN A 5 26.90 13.46 -2.77
CA ASN A 5 26.97 12.21 -3.55
C ASN A 5 27.24 10.98 -2.68
N LYS A 6 27.81 11.17 -1.49
CA LYS A 6 28.07 10.09 -0.51
C LYS A 6 26.85 9.75 0.35
N LEU A 7 25.88 10.67 0.44
CA LEU A 7 24.59 10.50 1.11
C LEU A 7 23.53 9.89 0.19
N ALA A 8 23.79 9.79 -1.11
CA ALA A 8 22.93 9.08 -2.06
C ALA A 8 22.81 7.61 -1.62
N PRO A 9 21.63 7.16 -1.15
CA PRO A 9 21.53 5.81 -0.61
C PRO A 9 21.49 4.86 -1.80
N LYS A 10 22.45 3.92 -1.83
CA LYS A 10 22.65 2.97 -2.95
C LYS A 10 21.41 2.11 -3.30
N HIS A 11 20.38 2.05 -2.44
CA HIS A 11 19.25 1.13 -2.62
C HIS A 11 17.91 1.71 -2.14
N GLY A 12 17.42 2.80 -2.75
CA GLY A 12 16.06 3.32 -2.43
C GLY A 12 14.94 2.29 -2.62
N TRP A 13 15.15 1.30 -3.48
CA TRP A 13 14.23 0.17 -3.63
C TRP A 13 14.12 -0.71 -2.38
N LEU A 14 15.20 -0.87 -1.59
CA LEU A 14 15.15 -1.62 -0.34
C LEU A 14 14.29 -0.89 0.69
N ASP A 15 14.46 0.42 0.82
CA ASP A 15 13.62 1.23 1.71
C ASP A 15 12.15 1.12 1.33
N LEU A 16 11.84 1.20 0.03
CA LEU A 16 10.47 1.02 -0.48
C LEU A 16 9.93 -0.38 -0.15
N ALA A 17 10.73 -1.43 -0.35
CA ALA A 17 10.32 -2.80 -0.04
C ALA A 17 10.11 -3.02 1.47
N VAL A 18 10.99 -2.47 2.32
CA VAL A 18 10.89 -2.54 3.77
C VAL A 18 9.66 -1.79 4.27
N LEU A 19 9.43 -0.56 3.80
CA LEU A 19 8.24 0.23 4.14
C LEU A 19 6.96 -0.48 3.72
N THR A 20 6.91 -0.97 2.48
CA THR A 20 5.75 -1.72 1.96
C THR A 20 5.51 -2.98 2.78
N GLY A 21 6.56 -3.77 3.05
CA GLY A 21 6.46 -4.97 3.87
C GLY A 21 5.99 -4.68 5.30
N LEU A 22 6.50 -3.60 5.91
CA LEU A 22 6.06 -3.17 7.22
C LEU A 22 4.58 -2.78 7.23
N LEU A 23 4.13 -2.00 6.24
CA LEU A 23 2.73 -1.63 6.07
C LEU A 23 1.85 -2.87 5.88
N LEU A 24 2.27 -3.86 5.10
CA LEU A 24 1.55 -5.13 4.93
C LEU A 24 1.47 -5.95 6.22
N ILE A 25 2.55 -6.02 7.01
CA ILE A 25 2.55 -6.72 8.30
C ILE A 25 1.57 -6.05 9.27
N VAL A 26 1.65 -4.72 9.38
CA VAL A 26 0.72 -3.94 10.21
C VAL A 26 -0.72 -4.14 9.71
N ASN A 27 -0.94 -4.17 8.40
CA ASN A 27 -2.24 -4.44 7.82
C ASN A 27 -2.78 -5.81 8.24
N GLY A 28 -1.98 -6.87 8.11
CA GLY A 28 -2.37 -8.22 8.51
C GLY A 28 -2.71 -8.35 10.01
N ILE A 29 -2.08 -7.56 10.87
CA ILE A 29 -2.35 -7.56 12.31
C ILE A 29 -3.65 -6.80 12.65
N PHE A 30 -3.86 -5.62 12.07
CA PHE A 30 -4.94 -4.72 12.48
C PHE A 30 -6.21 -4.81 11.62
N ALA A 31 -6.07 -5.11 10.34
CA ALA A 31 -7.17 -5.12 9.37
C ALA A 31 -6.99 -6.20 8.29
N PRO A 32 -6.94 -7.49 8.66
CA PRO A 32 -6.65 -8.60 7.72
C PRO A 32 -7.65 -8.77 6.57
N ARG A 33 -8.81 -8.10 6.65
CA ARG A 33 -9.84 -8.10 5.60
C ARG A 33 -9.87 -6.81 4.77
N ASP A 34 -8.97 -5.86 5.02
CA ASP A 34 -8.94 -4.56 4.35
C ASP A 34 -7.50 -4.20 3.95
N ILE A 35 -6.99 -4.86 2.90
CA ILE A 35 -5.62 -4.68 2.40
C ILE A 35 -5.35 -3.22 1.99
N GLY A 36 -6.35 -2.55 1.43
CA GLY A 36 -6.22 -1.15 1.01
C GLY A 36 -6.31 -0.16 2.17
N TRP A 37 -6.61 -0.60 3.40
CA TRP A 37 -7.03 0.26 4.50
C TRP A 37 -8.07 1.29 4.07
N THR A 38 -8.99 0.85 3.21
CA THR A 38 -10.02 1.69 2.59
C THR A 38 -11.00 2.26 3.62
N HIS A 39 -11.14 1.62 4.79
CA HIS A 39 -11.96 2.12 5.87
C HIS A 39 -11.24 3.14 6.78
N LEU A 40 -9.91 3.27 6.67
CA LEU A 40 -9.10 4.13 7.52
C LEU A 40 -8.74 5.43 6.77
N HIS A 41 -9.20 6.59 7.25
CA HIS A 41 -8.90 7.89 6.66
C HIS A 41 -8.05 8.77 7.62
N PRO A 42 -6.85 9.24 7.22
CA PRO A 42 -6.16 8.99 5.94
C PRO A 42 -5.55 7.57 5.87
N THR A 43 -5.40 7.05 4.64
CA THR A 43 -4.83 5.70 4.44
C THR A 43 -3.33 5.69 4.77
N PRO A 44 -2.82 4.71 5.54
CA PRO A 44 -1.40 4.68 5.92
C PRO A 44 -0.46 4.49 4.72
N TRP A 45 -0.98 4.01 3.60
CA TRP A 45 -0.27 3.89 2.33
C TRP A 45 0.31 5.21 1.82
N LEU A 46 -0.21 6.36 2.25
CA LEU A 46 0.30 7.70 1.92
C LEU A 46 1.70 7.98 2.52
N LEU A 47 2.12 7.20 3.52
CA LEU A 47 3.47 7.29 4.08
C LEU A 47 4.56 6.92 3.06
N LEU A 48 4.29 5.98 2.15
CA LEU A 48 5.25 5.56 1.11
C LEU A 48 5.68 6.73 0.20
N PRO A 49 4.78 7.42 -0.52
CA PRO A 49 5.17 8.53 -1.38
C PRO A 49 5.79 9.70 -0.61
N ILE A 50 5.34 9.99 0.60
CA ILE A 50 5.88 11.08 1.42
C ILE A 50 7.32 10.75 1.83
N LEU A 51 7.55 9.59 2.45
CA LEU A 51 8.87 9.22 2.95
C LEU A 51 9.87 9.01 1.81
N MET A 52 9.44 8.38 0.71
CA MET A 52 10.27 8.22 -0.48
C MET A 52 10.57 9.59 -1.13
N GLY A 53 9.55 10.42 -1.33
CA GLY A 53 9.71 11.75 -1.93
C GLY A 53 10.62 12.68 -1.11
N CYS A 54 10.46 12.69 0.22
CA CYS A 54 11.30 13.47 1.12
C CYS A 54 12.76 13.00 1.14
N ARG A 55 13.00 11.69 1.09
CA ARG A 55 14.36 11.12 1.26
C ARG A 55 15.14 11.00 -0.05
N TYR A 56 14.46 10.67 -1.14
CA TYR A 56 15.08 10.29 -2.42
C TYR A 56 14.64 11.20 -3.59
N GLY A 57 13.77 12.18 -3.33
CA GLY A 57 13.31 13.16 -4.32
C GLY A 57 12.09 12.69 -5.11
N PHE A 58 11.60 13.56 -6.00
CA PHE A 58 10.30 13.43 -6.67
C PHE A 58 10.09 12.08 -7.38
N GLY A 59 11.06 11.59 -8.16
CA GLY A 59 10.91 10.36 -8.94
C GLY A 59 10.64 9.13 -8.07
N SER A 60 11.31 9.04 -6.92
CA SER A 60 11.10 7.96 -5.95
C SER A 60 9.77 8.11 -5.19
N GLY A 61 9.35 9.36 -4.91
CA GLY A 61 8.04 9.67 -4.35
C GLY A 61 6.91 9.21 -5.27
N MET A 62 7.07 9.42 -6.59
CA MET A 62 6.14 8.90 -7.60
C MET A 62 6.09 7.37 -7.63
N ALA A 63 7.23 6.69 -7.49
CA ALA A 63 7.25 5.23 -7.36
C ALA A 63 6.52 4.76 -6.10
N GLY A 64 6.76 5.41 -4.95
CA GLY A 64 6.01 5.16 -3.71
C GLY A 64 4.51 5.42 -3.86
N ALA A 65 4.13 6.46 -4.61
CA ALA A 65 2.73 6.78 -4.90
C ALA A 65 2.08 5.67 -5.73
N GLY A 66 2.78 5.17 -6.75
CA GLY A 66 2.30 4.05 -7.56
C GLY A 66 2.00 2.82 -6.72
N VAL A 67 2.88 2.46 -5.79
CA VAL A 67 2.66 1.33 -4.87
C VAL A 67 1.46 1.58 -3.96
N ALA A 68 1.34 2.78 -3.40
CA ALA A 68 0.21 3.15 -2.56
C ALA A 68 -1.13 3.04 -3.31
N ILE A 69 -1.18 3.53 -4.56
CA ILE A 69 -2.35 3.44 -5.42
C ILE A 69 -2.70 1.97 -5.72
N LEU A 70 -1.71 1.15 -6.07
CA LEU A 70 -1.94 -0.27 -6.34
C LEU A 70 -2.48 -1.00 -5.10
N ALA A 71 -1.93 -0.75 -3.92
CA ALA A 71 -2.41 -1.36 -2.68
C ALA A 71 -3.86 -0.96 -2.35
N VAL A 72 -4.19 0.32 -2.48
CA VAL A 72 -5.54 0.83 -2.26
C VAL A 72 -6.51 0.30 -3.32
N ALA A 73 -6.14 0.31 -4.59
CA ALA A 73 -6.96 -0.21 -5.69
C ALA A 73 -7.22 -1.72 -5.53
N PHE A 74 -6.21 -2.47 -5.11
CA PHE A 74 -6.36 -3.89 -4.80
C PHE A 74 -7.32 -4.12 -3.63
N GLY A 75 -7.22 -3.31 -2.58
CA GLY A 75 -8.19 -3.31 -1.48
C GLY A 75 -9.63 -3.07 -1.94
N PHE A 76 -9.84 -2.08 -2.81
CA PHE A 76 -11.16 -1.81 -3.40
C PHE A 76 -11.66 -2.98 -4.25
N LEU A 77 -10.79 -3.61 -5.03
CA LEU A 77 -11.16 -4.77 -5.86
C LEU A 77 -11.65 -5.93 -4.98
N GLN A 78 -10.94 -6.22 -3.88
CA GLN A 78 -11.33 -7.27 -2.95
C GLN A 78 -12.71 -6.99 -2.32
N GLN A 79 -13.00 -5.74 -1.98
CA GLN A 79 -14.31 -5.37 -1.45
C GLN A 79 -15.43 -5.56 -2.47
N ALA A 80 -15.16 -5.24 -3.74
CA ALA A 80 -16.13 -5.44 -4.83
C ALA A 80 -16.48 -6.91 -5.04
N GLU A 81 -15.50 -7.82 -4.94
CA GLU A 81 -15.74 -9.27 -5.02
C GLU A 81 -16.58 -9.78 -3.85
N VAL A 82 -16.32 -9.30 -2.62
CA VAL A 82 -17.05 -9.71 -1.42
C VAL A 82 -18.51 -9.23 -1.43
N HIS A 83 -18.80 -8.06 -2.01
CA HIS A 83 -20.16 -7.48 -2.07
C HIS A 83 -21.01 -7.92 -3.28
N SER A 84 -20.50 -8.80 -4.15
CA SER A 84 -21.22 -9.23 -5.35
C SER A 84 -22.49 -10.04 -5.01
N PRO A 85 -23.68 -9.69 -5.56
CA PRO A 85 -24.97 -10.28 -5.20
C PRO A 85 -25.11 -11.78 -5.48
N ASN A 86 -24.26 -12.34 -6.36
CA ASN A 86 -24.22 -13.78 -6.62
C ASN A 86 -23.72 -14.61 -5.42
N SER A 87 -22.93 -14.02 -4.51
CA SER A 87 -22.44 -14.72 -3.31
C SER A 87 -23.56 -14.93 -2.26
N ALA A 88 -24.51 -13.99 -2.19
CA ALA A 88 -25.70 -14.10 -1.34
C ALA A 88 -26.72 -15.11 -1.89
N ALA A 89 -26.87 -15.22 -3.22
CA ALA A 89 -27.71 -16.22 -3.86
C ALA A 89 -27.17 -17.64 -3.65
N GLN A 90 -25.85 -17.82 -3.72
CA GLN A 90 -25.20 -19.12 -3.56
C GLN A 90 -25.22 -19.65 -2.11
N THR A 91 -25.23 -18.76 -1.11
CA THR A 91 -25.37 -19.17 0.31
C THR A 91 -26.80 -19.64 0.64
N ARG A 92 -27.82 -19.08 -0.04
CA ARG A 92 -29.23 -19.49 0.14
C ARG A 92 -29.61 -20.78 -0.58
N SER A 93 -28.84 -21.23 -1.58
CA SER A 93 -29.11 -22.49 -2.29
C SER A 93 -28.44 -23.71 -1.67
N VAL A 94 -27.63 -23.52 -0.62
CA VAL A 94 -26.89 -24.59 0.09
C VAL A 94 -27.48 -24.85 1.48
N LEU A 95 -28.45 -24.04 1.92
CA LEU A 95 -29.30 -24.26 3.10
C LEU A 95 -30.68 -24.76 2.66
#